data_AF-A6DQ93-F1
#
_entry.id   AF-A6DQ93-F1
#
_cell.length_a   1.000
_cell.length_b   1.000
_cell.length_c   1.000
_cell.angle_alpha   90.00
_cell.angle_beta   90.00
_cell.angle_gamma   90.00
#
_symmetry.space_group_name_H-M   'P 1'
#
loop_
_entity.id
_entity.type
_entity.pdbx_description
1 polymer ?
#
loop_
_entity_poly.entity_id
_entity_poly.type
_entity_poly.pdbx_seq_one_letter_code
_entity_poly.pdbx_strand_id
1 'polypeptide(L)'
;MGAEFNYYTYRGSKSELLEHHRELQVEECEQYGNDTYAGHIGIMPLGVEFVEIKPFASEAEARDYLEAEHCKWDRAMAIPFVGEGNIFDKASQKIMDQCCKAKRELVTLEADLLLKIRRTKSKTIGCKKCGSSISRLYITNTDCPVCGKRESFYSKTQMDRIKRKREKFKSLKSKPLRRTKVQVIHLVGGVPHDL
;
A
#
# COMPACT_ATOMS: atom_id res chain seq x y z
N MET A 1 23.24 -35.40 4.67
CA MET A 1 21.79 -35.16 4.56
C MET A 1 21.61 -33.66 4.55
N GLY A 2 21.70 -33.04 3.37
CA GLY A 2 21.51 -31.59 3.25
C GLY A 2 20.03 -31.30 3.44
N ALA A 3 19.69 -30.50 4.44
CA ALA A 3 18.36 -29.89 4.45
C ALA A 3 18.35 -28.92 3.27
N GLU A 4 17.49 -29.14 2.28
CA GLU A 4 17.22 -28.13 1.26
C GLU A 4 16.60 -26.92 1.98
N PHE A 5 17.41 -25.87 2.15
CA PHE A 5 16.98 -24.63 2.76
C PHE A 5 16.29 -23.80 1.67
N ASN A 6 14.96 -23.66 1.76
CA ASN A 6 14.28 -22.74 0.86
C ASN A 6 14.49 -21.30 1.35
N TYR A 7 14.73 -20.44 0.39
CA TYR A 7 14.92 -19.01 0.58
C TYR A 7 14.05 -18.26 -0.42
N TYR A 8 13.61 -17.07 -0.06
CA TYR A 8 12.96 -16.16 -1.00
C TYR A 8 13.65 -14.80 -0.99
N THR A 9 13.61 -14.12 -2.14
CA THR A 9 14.19 -12.79 -2.30
C THR A 9 13.13 -11.72 -2.05
N TYR A 10 13.29 -10.94 -0.98
CA TYR A 10 12.39 -9.83 -0.67
C TYR A 10 12.93 -8.50 -1.22
N ARG A 11 12.27 -8.00 -2.27
CA ARG A 11 12.64 -6.77 -3.01
C ARG A 11 11.95 -5.49 -2.53
N GLY A 12 11.25 -5.55 -1.40
CA GLY A 12 10.52 -4.43 -0.78
C GLY A 12 11.32 -3.73 0.32
N SER A 13 10.66 -2.89 1.13
CA SER A 13 11.33 -2.14 2.19
C SER A 13 11.58 -2.99 3.45
N LYS A 14 12.70 -2.76 4.15
CA LYS A 14 13.04 -3.50 5.39
C LYS A 14 11.91 -3.48 6.43
N SER A 15 11.18 -2.37 6.52
CA SER A 15 10.04 -2.20 7.44
C SER A 15 8.84 -3.09 7.09
N GLU A 16 8.58 -3.31 5.80
CA GLU A 16 7.46 -4.11 5.31
C GLU A 16 7.80 -5.61 5.27
N LEU A 17 9.08 -5.99 5.40
CA LEU A 17 9.53 -7.38 5.37
C LEU A 17 8.87 -8.22 6.46
N LEU A 18 8.73 -7.68 7.67
CA LEU A 18 8.09 -8.40 8.79
C LEU A 18 6.61 -8.68 8.53
N GLU A 19 5.88 -7.69 7.99
CA GLU A 19 4.46 -7.84 7.65
C GLU A 19 4.28 -8.84 6.50
N HIS A 20 5.07 -8.70 5.45
CA HIS A 20 5.07 -9.63 4.32
C HIS A 20 5.41 -11.06 4.73
N HIS A 21 6.41 -11.23 5.59
CA HIS A 21 6.79 -12.55 6.09
C HIS A 21 5.68 -13.20 6.91
N ARG A 22 4.97 -12.39 7.70
CA ARG A 22 3.80 -12.85 8.47
C ARG A 22 2.64 -13.25 7.54
N GLU A 23 2.37 -12.48 6.49
CA GLU A 23 1.34 -12.80 5.51
C GLU A 23 1.66 -14.11 4.79
N LEU A 24 2.89 -14.30 4.31
CA LEU A 24 3.35 -15.56 3.73
C LEU A 24 3.16 -16.75 4.69
N GLN A 25 3.53 -16.57 5.95
CA GLN A 25 3.36 -17.63 6.96
C GLN A 25 1.89 -18.04 7.11
N VAL A 26 0.96 -17.08 7.04
CA VAL A 26 -0.48 -17.36 7.10
C VAL A 26 -0.95 -18.10 5.85
N GLU A 27 -0.53 -17.67 4.67
CA GLU A 27 -0.88 -18.30 3.39
C GLU A 27 -0.38 -19.76 3.32
N GLU A 28 0.85 -20.02 3.77
CA GLU A 28 1.39 -21.38 3.81
C GLU A 28 0.66 -22.28 4.81
N CYS A 29 0.30 -21.75 5.99
CA CYS A 29 -0.53 -22.47 6.96
C CYS A 29 -1.91 -22.84 6.37
N GLU A 30 -2.51 -21.95 5.58
CA GLU A 30 -3.79 -22.22 4.92
C GLU A 30 -3.68 -23.29 3.82
N GLN A 31 -2.57 -23.29 3.05
CA GLN A 31 -2.37 -24.20 1.92
C GLN A 31 -1.91 -25.60 2.34
N TYR A 32 -0.98 -25.70 3.29
CA TYR A 32 -0.30 -26.95 3.64
C TYR A 32 -0.70 -27.50 5.02
N GLY A 33 -1.55 -26.78 5.75
CA GLY A 33 -2.11 -27.19 7.03
C GLY A 33 -1.34 -26.68 8.24
N ASN A 34 -2.02 -26.66 9.39
CA ASN A 34 -1.49 -26.18 10.67
C ASN A 34 -0.67 -27.24 11.43
N ASP A 35 -0.05 -28.18 10.74
CA ASP A 35 0.81 -29.15 11.41
C ASP A 35 2.11 -28.45 11.84
N THR A 36 2.62 -28.80 13.02
CA THR A 36 3.83 -28.19 13.62
C THR A 36 5.08 -28.29 12.74
N TYR A 37 5.02 -29.09 11.67
CA TYR A 37 6.06 -29.32 10.67
C TYR A 37 5.72 -28.75 9.27
N ALA A 38 4.49 -28.29 9.01
CA ALA A 38 3.96 -28.02 7.67
C ALA A 38 3.65 -26.53 7.37
N GLY A 39 4.28 -25.58 8.08
CA GLY A 39 4.01 -24.16 7.84
C GLY A 39 4.59 -23.19 8.87
N HIS A 40 5.29 -23.68 9.89
CA HIS A 40 6.01 -22.79 10.80
C HIS A 40 7.38 -22.45 10.24
N ILE A 41 7.41 -21.35 9.50
CA ILE A 41 8.63 -20.57 9.28
C ILE A 41 9.22 -20.19 10.64
N GLY A 42 10.21 -20.97 11.11
CA GLY A 42 10.74 -20.85 12.47
C GLY A 42 9.77 -21.33 13.55
N ILE A 43 10.19 -22.31 14.36
CA ILE A 43 9.44 -22.80 15.54
C ILE A 43 9.34 -21.75 16.66
N MET A 44 10.11 -20.67 16.56
CA MET A 44 10.13 -19.60 17.55
C MET A 44 9.08 -18.53 17.24
N PRO A 45 8.38 -18.04 18.27
CA PRO A 45 7.24 -17.15 18.10
C PRO A 45 7.73 -15.83 17.51
N LEU A 46 7.33 -15.58 16.26
CA LEU A 46 7.35 -14.28 15.59
C LEU A 46 8.74 -13.64 15.48
N GLY A 47 9.37 -13.75 14.31
CA GLY A 47 10.41 -12.80 13.96
C GLY A 47 11.28 -13.23 12.80
N VAL A 48 11.55 -12.27 11.92
CA VAL A 48 12.69 -12.34 11.02
C VAL A 48 13.88 -11.75 11.76
N GLU A 49 14.95 -12.53 11.88
CA GLU A 49 16.24 -12.07 12.37
C GLU A 49 16.95 -11.30 11.27
N PHE A 50 17.09 -9.99 11.48
CA PHE A 50 17.84 -9.14 10.55
C PHE A 50 19.32 -9.21 10.88
N VAL A 51 20.10 -9.74 9.95
CA VAL A 51 21.55 -9.82 10.09
C VAL A 51 22.16 -8.43 9.90
N GLU A 52 22.78 -7.89 10.95
CA GLU A 52 23.41 -6.55 10.95
C GLU A 52 24.81 -6.55 10.28
N ILE A 53 24.92 -7.16 9.11
CA ILE A 53 26.17 -7.23 8.33
C ILE A 53 26.10 -6.22 7.17
N LYS A 54 27.28 -5.82 6.65
CA LYS A 54 27.34 -5.03 5.42
C LYS A 54 26.66 -5.81 4.27
N PRO A 55 25.86 -5.16 3.43
CA PRO A 55 25.20 -5.84 2.32
C PRO A 55 26.21 -6.55 1.42
N PHE A 56 25.94 -7.82 1.10
CA PHE A 56 26.73 -8.60 0.15
C PHE A 56 26.64 -8.02 -1.26
N ALA A 57 27.66 -8.25 -2.10
CA ALA A 57 27.71 -7.69 -3.45
C ALA A 57 26.77 -8.42 -4.42
N SER A 58 26.45 -9.67 -4.13
CA SER A 58 25.60 -10.53 -4.96
C SER A 58 24.69 -11.43 -4.13
N GLU A 59 23.65 -11.95 -4.77
CA GLU A 59 22.75 -12.94 -4.15
C GLU A 59 23.49 -14.24 -3.79
N ALA A 60 24.47 -14.65 -4.61
CA ALA A 60 25.23 -15.88 -4.39
C ALA A 60 26.02 -15.83 -3.07
N GLU A 61 26.72 -14.74 -2.80
CA GLU A 61 27.45 -14.55 -1.52
C GLU A 61 26.51 -14.57 -0.32
N ALA A 62 25.32 -13.96 -0.45
CA ALA A 62 24.33 -13.96 0.61
C ALA A 62 23.75 -15.36 0.85
N ARG A 63 23.61 -16.17 -0.20
CA ARG A 63 23.17 -17.56 -0.12
C ARG A 63 24.21 -18.46 0.54
N ASP A 64 25.48 -18.33 0.14
CA ASP A 64 26.58 -19.08 0.75
C ASP A 64 26.68 -18.79 2.26
N TYR A 65 26.47 -17.53 2.66
CA TYR A 65 26.41 -17.13 4.06
C TYR A 65 25.19 -17.73 4.79
N LEU A 66 24.03 -17.73 4.13
CA LEU A 66 22.80 -18.32 4.66
C LEU A 66 22.99 -19.81 4.94
N GLU A 67 23.51 -20.56 3.98
CA GLU A 67 23.72 -22.01 4.11
C GLU A 67 24.75 -22.36 5.17
N ALA A 68 25.73 -21.48 5.42
CA ALA A 68 26.77 -21.70 6.42
C ALA A 68 26.28 -21.43 7.86
N GLU A 69 25.47 -20.38 8.05
CA GLU A 69 25.11 -19.85 9.38
C GLU A 69 23.69 -20.22 9.82
N HIS A 70 22.77 -20.49 8.89
CA HIS A 70 21.36 -20.75 9.20
C HIS A 70 21.10 -22.22 9.53
N CYS A 71 20.52 -22.49 10.70
CA CYS A 71 20.03 -23.83 11.04
C CYS A 71 18.52 -23.96 10.79
N LYS A 72 18.06 -25.17 10.44
CA LYS A 72 16.64 -25.47 10.17
C LYS A 72 15.71 -25.08 11.33
N TRP A 73 16.23 -25.09 12.55
CA TRP A 73 15.47 -24.79 13.77
C TRP A 73 15.58 -23.32 14.20
N ASP A 74 16.38 -22.51 13.50
CA ASP A 74 16.53 -21.10 13.78
C ASP A 74 15.35 -20.28 13.26
N ARG A 75 15.25 -19.03 13.72
CA ARG A 75 14.31 -18.06 13.16
C ARG A 75 14.64 -17.79 11.70
N ALA A 76 13.66 -17.33 10.94
CA ALA A 76 13.91 -16.87 9.57
C ALA A 76 14.99 -15.78 9.58
N MET A 77 16.01 -15.92 8.75
CA MET A 77 17.15 -15.02 8.72
C MET A 77 17.10 -14.17 7.47
N ALA A 78 17.09 -12.84 7.63
CA ALA A 78 17.13 -11.88 6.53
C ALA A 78 18.54 -11.31 6.36
N ILE A 79 19.17 -11.67 5.25
CA ILE A 79 20.53 -11.26 4.88
C ILE A 79 20.47 -10.16 3.83
N PRO A 80 21.07 -8.98 4.07
CA PRO A 80 21.08 -7.90 3.10
C PRO A 80 22.07 -8.18 1.95
N PHE A 81 21.67 -7.95 0.71
CA PHE A 81 22.54 -7.96 -0.48
C PHE A 81 22.15 -6.88 -1.49
N VAL A 82 23.08 -6.52 -2.36
CA VAL A 82 22.87 -5.50 -3.39
C VAL A 82 22.23 -6.12 -4.63
N GLY A 83 21.07 -5.61 -5.04
CA GLY A 83 20.40 -6.07 -6.26
C GLY A 83 19.37 -5.08 -6.83
N GLU A 84 18.65 -5.51 -7.86
CA GLU A 84 17.60 -4.72 -8.49
C GLU A 84 16.30 -4.76 -7.68
N GLY A 85 16.09 -3.74 -6.84
CA GLY A 85 14.93 -3.64 -5.98
C GLY A 85 13.70 -3.05 -6.68
N ASN A 86 12.52 -3.33 -6.13
CA ASN A 86 11.25 -2.81 -6.65
C ASN A 86 10.83 -1.49 -5.99
N ILE A 87 11.65 -0.93 -5.09
CA ILE A 87 11.29 0.26 -4.35
C ILE A 87 11.44 1.50 -5.25
N PHE A 88 10.47 2.40 -5.16
CA PHE A 88 10.52 3.69 -5.83
C PHE A 88 11.57 4.61 -5.20
N ASP A 89 12.23 5.46 -6.01
CA ASP A 89 13.15 6.47 -5.47
C ASP A 89 12.46 7.35 -4.43
N LYS A 90 13.20 7.92 -3.46
CA LYS A 90 12.64 8.84 -2.45
C LYS A 90 11.82 9.98 -3.07
N ALA A 91 12.19 10.47 -4.25
CA ALA A 91 11.44 11.48 -4.99
C ALA A 91 10.08 10.94 -5.49
N SER A 92 10.07 9.73 -6.04
CA SER A 92 8.88 9.00 -6.49
C SER A 92 7.97 8.63 -5.32
N GLN A 93 8.52 8.19 -4.19
CA GLN A 93 7.76 7.94 -2.95
C GLN A 93 7.04 9.19 -2.47
N LYS A 94 7.75 10.33 -2.40
CA LYS A 94 7.13 11.62 -2.06
C LYS A 94 5.99 12.00 -3.02
N ILE A 95 6.12 11.70 -4.31
CA ILE A 95 5.05 11.94 -5.29
C ILE A 95 3.85 11.05 -5.00
N MET A 96 4.05 9.77 -4.67
CA MET A 96 2.98 8.85 -4.30
C MET A 96 2.28 9.30 -3.01
N ASP A 97 3.03 9.69 -1.98
CA ASP A 97 2.47 10.23 -0.74
C ASP A 97 1.64 11.49 -0.99
N GLN A 98 2.14 12.39 -1.83
CA GLN A 98 1.41 13.58 -2.25
C GLN A 98 0.13 13.23 -3.03
N CYS A 99 0.17 12.20 -3.88
CA CYS A 99 -1.01 11.71 -4.59
C CYS A 99 -2.05 11.15 -3.61
N CYS A 100 -1.64 10.30 -2.68
CA CYS A 100 -2.48 9.74 -1.64
C CYS A 100 -3.12 10.83 -0.77
N LYS A 101 -2.31 11.81 -0.33
CA LYS A 101 -2.79 12.97 0.42
C LYS A 101 -3.79 13.80 -0.38
N ALA A 102 -3.47 14.12 -1.65
CA ALA A 102 -4.36 14.89 -2.52
C ALA A 102 -5.70 14.18 -2.77
N LYS A 103 -5.69 12.84 -2.93
CA LYS A 103 -6.90 12.03 -3.05
C LYS A 103 -7.75 12.08 -1.77
N ARG A 104 -7.13 11.93 -0.60
CA ARG A 104 -7.82 12.05 0.69
C ARG A 104 -8.44 13.43 0.86
N GLU A 105 -7.69 14.49 0.59
CA GLU A 105 -8.17 15.88 0.65
C GLU A 105 -9.35 16.16 -0.31
N LEU A 106 -9.39 15.50 -1.47
CA LEU A 106 -10.51 15.60 -2.40
C LEU A 106 -11.77 14.96 -1.83
N VAL A 107 -11.65 13.72 -1.35
CA VAL A 107 -12.78 12.96 -0.77
C VAL A 107 -13.33 13.68 0.47
N THR A 108 -12.46 14.16 1.36
CA THR A 108 -12.90 14.88 2.55
C THR A 108 -13.61 16.18 2.20
N LEU A 109 -13.10 16.92 1.22
CA LEU A 109 -13.73 18.15 0.75
C LEU A 109 -15.12 17.90 0.15
N GLU A 110 -15.29 16.85 -0.67
CA GLU A 110 -16.59 16.48 -1.23
C GLU A 110 -17.58 16.07 -0.12
N ALA A 111 -17.12 15.30 0.87
CA ALA A 111 -17.91 14.91 2.04
C ALA A 111 -18.32 16.12 2.91
N ASP A 112 -17.41 17.04 3.18
CA ASP A 112 -17.68 18.27 3.94
C ASP A 112 -18.72 19.15 3.24
N LEU A 113 -18.65 19.25 1.92
CA LEU A 113 -19.63 20.01 1.14
C LEU A 113 -21.00 19.35 1.19
N LEU A 114 -21.07 18.02 1.10
CA LEU A 114 -22.31 17.27 1.28
C LEU A 114 -22.91 17.47 2.67
N LEU A 115 -22.09 17.41 3.72
CA LEU A 115 -22.53 17.64 5.09
C LEU A 115 -23.08 19.07 5.27
N LYS A 116 -22.43 20.08 4.67
CA LYS A 116 -22.93 21.46 4.69
C LYS A 116 -24.28 21.60 4.01
N ILE A 117 -24.47 20.97 2.84
CA ILE A 117 -25.75 20.92 2.14
C ILE A 117 -26.83 20.31 3.04
N ARG A 118 -26.54 19.17 3.68
CA ARG A 118 -27.46 18.48 4.59
C ARG A 118 -27.75 19.24 5.88
N ARG A 119 -26.85 20.12 6.35
CA ARG A 119 -27.02 20.93 7.57
C ARG A 119 -27.58 22.33 7.31
N THR A 120 -27.79 22.71 6.05
CA THR A 120 -28.29 24.05 5.71
C THR A 120 -29.67 24.28 6.33
N LYS A 121 -29.94 25.48 6.85
CA LYS A 121 -31.20 25.81 7.55
C LYS A 121 -32.44 25.70 6.64
N SER A 122 -32.28 25.86 5.33
CA SER A 122 -33.39 25.77 4.38
C SER A 122 -33.91 24.33 4.24
N LYS A 123 -35.23 24.18 4.17
CA LYS A 123 -35.89 22.87 3.95
C LYS A 123 -35.69 22.36 2.52
N THR A 124 -35.52 23.28 1.58
CA THR A 124 -35.31 23.01 0.16
C THR A 124 -33.98 23.59 -0.32
N ILE A 125 -33.42 22.97 -1.35
CA ILE A 125 -32.24 23.41 -2.07
C ILE A 125 -32.55 23.40 -3.57
N GLY A 126 -32.23 24.50 -4.24
CA GLY A 126 -32.37 24.61 -5.69
C GLY A 126 -31.21 23.95 -6.44
N CYS A 127 -31.53 23.15 -7.45
CA CYS A 127 -30.55 22.67 -8.42
C CYS A 127 -30.13 23.82 -9.34
N LYS A 128 -28.82 24.11 -9.42
CA LYS A 128 -28.30 25.21 -10.24
C LYS A 128 -28.31 24.94 -11.75
N LYS A 129 -28.58 23.69 -12.16
CA LYS A 129 -28.58 23.27 -13.57
C LYS A 129 -29.98 23.15 -14.18
N CYS A 130 -30.98 22.72 -13.41
CA CYS A 130 -32.36 22.57 -13.89
C CYS A 130 -33.36 23.46 -13.16
N GLY A 131 -32.94 24.22 -12.15
CA GLY A 131 -33.81 25.12 -11.40
C GLY A 131 -34.76 24.43 -10.41
N SER A 132 -34.85 23.09 -10.44
CA SER A 132 -35.76 22.35 -9.55
C SER A 132 -35.45 22.59 -8.07
N SER A 133 -36.49 22.87 -7.29
CA SER A 133 -36.44 22.98 -5.84
C SER A 133 -36.61 21.59 -5.23
N ILE A 134 -35.59 21.10 -4.54
CA ILE A 134 -35.53 19.73 -4.01
C ILE A 134 -35.53 19.78 -2.49
N SER A 135 -36.38 18.97 -1.86
CA SER A 135 -36.34 18.82 -0.40
C SER A 135 -35.04 18.15 0.02
N ARG A 136 -34.40 18.71 1.04
CA ARG A 136 -33.10 18.27 1.56
C ARG A 136 -33.08 16.81 2.01
N LEU A 137 -34.24 16.27 2.42
CA LEU A 137 -34.39 14.86 2.83
C LEU A 137 -34.07 13.87 1.71
N TYR A 138 -34.29 14.27 0.45
CA TYR A 138 -34.04 13.43 -0.72
C TYR A 138 -32.60 13.58 -1.27
N ILE A 139 -31.75 14.38 -0.62
CA ILE A 139 -30.36 14.60 -1.05
C ILE A 139 -29.46 13.56 -0.38
N THR A 140 -29.37 12.39 -1.01
CA THR A 140 -28.42 11.34 -0.63
C THR A 140 -27.02 11.65 -1.18
N ASN A 141 -26.92 12.12 -2.43
CA ASN A 141 -25.67 12.41 -3.12
C ASN A 141 -25.61 13.88 -3.61
N THR A 142 -24.49 14.27 -4.24
CA THR A 142 -24.29 15.61 -4.83
C THR A 142 -25.04 15.78 -6.16
N ASP A 143 -25.75 14.74 -6.58
CA ASP A 143 -26.44 14.63 -7.86
C ASP A 143 -27.89 15.08 -7.71
N CYS A 144 -28.39 15.79 -8.71
CA CYS A 144 -29.79 16.19 -8.74
C CYS A 144 -30.68 14.97 -9.02
N PRO A 145 -31.65 14.61 -8.15
CA PRO A 145 -32.56 13.50 -8.41
C PRO A 145 -33.48 13.73 -9.60
N VAL A 146 -33.69 14.99 -10.00
CA VAL A 146 -34.60 15.35 -11.11
C VAL A 146 -33.90 15.27 -12.46
N CYS A 147 -32.67 15.80 -12.57
CA CYS A 147 -31.97 15.88 -13.86
C CYS A 147 -30.75 14.97 -13.98
N GLY A 148 -30.42 14.20 -12.93
CA GLY A 148 -29.28 13.27 -12.89
C GLY A 148 -27.91 13.94 -13.01
N LYS A 149 -27.85 15.28 -13.11
CA LYS A 149 -26.58 15.98 -13.31
C LYS A 149 -25.79 16.00 -12.01
N ARG A 150 -24.51 15.62 -12.10
CA ARG A 150 -23.57 15.70 -10.99
C ARG A 150 -23.26 17.14 -10.60
N GLU A 151 -22.92 17.33 -9.32
CA GLU A 151 -22.45 18.59 -8.74
C GLU A 151 -23.49 19.73 -8.86
N SER A 152 -24.76 19.36 -8.89
CA SER A 152 -25.86 20.29 -9.20
C SER A 152 -26.17 21.29 -8.10
N PHE A 153 -25.71 21.01 -6.88
CA PHE A 153 -25.97 21.82 -5.69
C PHE A 153 -24.81 22.74 -5.31
N TYR A 154 -23.65 22.58 -5.93
CA TYR A 154 -22.45 23.34 -5.57
C TYR A 154 -22.49 24.78 -6.08
N SER A 155 -21.93 25.71 -5.31
CA SER A 155 -21.66 27.06 -5.79
C SER A 155 -20.54 27.07 -6.84
N LYS A 156 -20.46 28.15 -7.63
CA LYS A 156 -19.36 28.38 -8.56
C LYS A 156 -18.00 28.25 -7.86
N THR A 157 -17.87 28.91 -6.69
CA THR A 157 -16.67 28.84 -5.84
C THR A 157 -16.33 27.43 -5.34
N GLN A 158 -17.34 26.62 -4.97
CA GLN A 158 -17.14 25.24 -4.55
C GLN A 158 -16.70 24.36 -5.71
N MET A 159 -17.33 24.52 -6.89
CA MET A 159 -16.93 23.82 -8.11
C MET A 159 -15.49 24.17 -8.50
N ASP A 160 -15.11 25.45 -8.46
CA ASP A 160 -13.75 25.88 -8.78
C ASP A 160 -12.73 25.29 -7.79
N ARG A 161 -13.09 25.21 -6.50
CA ARG A 161 -12.24 24.59 -5.48
C ARG A 161 -12.05 23.09 -5.73
N ILE A 162 -13.11 22.36 -6.09
CA ILE A 162 -13.04 20.94 -6.47
C ILE A 162 -12.18 20.78 -7.73
N LYS A 163 -12.42 21.58 -8.77
CA LYS A 163 -11.66 21.56 -10.03
C LYS A 163 -10.16 21.72 -9.79
N ARG A 164 -9.75 22.75 -9.04
CA ARG A 164 -8.32 22.99 -8.69
C ARG A 164 -7.70 21.80 -7.98
N LYS A 165 -8.42 21.18 -7.04
CA LYS A 165 -7.92 20.00 -6.31
C LYS A 165 -7.84 18.77 -7.21
N ARG A 166 -8.80 18.58 -8.14
CA ARG A 166 -8.77 17.49 -9.14
C ARG A 166 -7.65 17.68 -10.14
N GLU A 167 -7.41 18.90 -10.61
CA GLU A 167 -6.29 19.26 -11.48
C GLU A 167 -4.95 19.01 -10.79
N LYS A 168 -4.81 19.40 -9.51
CA LYS A 168 -3.62 19.09 -8.71
C LYS A 168 -3.41 17.57 -8.57
N PHE A 169 -4.47 16.80 -8.35
CA PHE A 169 -4.36 15.35 -8.29
C PHE A 169 -3.94 14.76 -9.65
N LYS A 170 -4.53 15.22 -10.75
CA LYS A 170 -4.16 14.79 -12.11
C LYS A 170 -2.71 15.13 -12.45
N SER A 171 -2.24 16.34 -12.12
CA SER A 171 -0.87 16.76 -12.40
C SER A 171 0.17 16.03 -11.56
N LEU A 172 -0.19 15.61 -10.33
CA LEU A 172 0.67 14.74 -9.53
C LEU A 172 0.71 13.32 -10.09
N LYS A 173 -0.44 12.78 -10.53
CA LYS A 173 -0.54 11.44 -11.12
C LYS A 173 0.22 11.31 -12.44
N SER A 174 0.33 12.39 -13.21
CA SER A 174 1.05 12.39 -14.49
C SER A 174 2.58 12.49 -14.34
N LYS A 175 3.12 12.65 -13.14
CA LYS A 175 4.57 12.72 -12.94
C LYS A 175 5.20 11.33 -13.11
N PRO A 176 6.33 11.22 -13.81
CA PRO A 176 7.01 9.94 -13.99
C PRO A 176 7.53 9.43 -12.64
N LEU A 177 7.21 8.18 -12.33
CA LEU A 177 7.77 7.47 -11.19
C LEU A 177 9.01 6.70 -11.65
N ARG A 178 10.14 6.95 -11.00
CA ARG A 178 11.39 6.23 -11.20
C ARG A 178 11.59 5.20 -10.09
N ARG A 179 12.03 4.01 -10.47
CA ARG A 179 12.49 2.95 -9.57
C ARG A 179 14.00 3.08 -9.40
N THR A 180 14.51 2.83 -8.21
CA THR A 180 15.96 2.80 -8.02
C THR A 180 16.49 1.51 -8.61
N LYS A 181 17.54 1.60 -9.42
CA LYS A 181 18.11 0.42 -10.10
C LYS A 181 18.89 -0.51 -9.17
N VAL A 182 19.45 0.03 -8.09
CA VAL A 182 20.32 -0.72 -7.17
C VAL A 182 19.88 -0.42 -5.75
N GLN A 183 19.52 -1.45 -4.99
CA GLN A 183 19.01 -1.36 -3.63
C GLN A 183 19.54 -2.51 -2.77
N VAL A 184 19.48 -2.33 -1.46
CA VAL A 184 19.69 -3.40 -0.49
C VAL A 184 18.39 -4.21 -0.42
N ILE A 185 18.45 -5.42 -0.95
CA ILE A 185 17.42 -6.45 -0.95
C ILE A 185 17.73 -7.41 0.20
N HIS A 186 16.72 -8.12 0.70
CA HIS A 186 16.95 -9.13 1.74
C HIS A 186 16.69 -10.52 1.16
N LEU A 187 17.66 -11.42 1.30
CA LEU A 187 17.47 -12.85 1.12
C LEU A 187 16.96 -13.41 2.44
N VAL A 188 15.78 -14.03 2.45
CA VAL A 188 15.18 -14.58 3.67
C VAL A 188 15.22 -16.10 3.59
N GLY A 189 15.95 -16.72 4.52
CA GLY A 189 16.06 -18.17 4.64
C GLY A 189 15.18 -18.73 5.77
N GLY A 190 14.89 -20.03 5.68
CA GLY A 190 14.12 -20.75 6.70
C GLY A 190 12.65 -20.93 6.36
N VAL A 191 12.28 -20.94 5.08
CA VAL A 191 10.88 -21.07 4.63
C VAL A 191 10.55 -22.53 4.25
N PRO A 192 9.35 -23.03 4.56
CA PRO A 192 8.93 -24.36 4.11
C PRO A 192 8.46 -24.31 2.65
N HIS A 193 9.15 -25.07 1.81
CA HIS A 193 8.91 -25.34 0.38
C HIS A 193 9.19 -24.24 -0.65
N ASP A 194 9.39 -24.70 -1.90
CA ASP A 194 9.75 -23.92 -3.08
C ASP A 194 8.68 -22.86 -3.41
N LEU A 195 9.06 -21.58 -3.29
CA LEU A 195 8.30 -20.41 -3.78
C LEU A 195 8.75 -20.00 -5.19
#